data_AF-A0A9P8BJR7-F1
#
_entry.id   AF-A0A9P8BJR7-F1
#
_cell.length_a   1.000
_cell.length_b   1.000
_cell.length_c   1.000
_cell.angle_alpha   90.00
_cell.angle_beta   90.00
_cell.angle_gamma   90.00
#
_symmetry.space_group_name_H-M   'P 1'
#
loop_
_entity.id
_entity.type
_entity.pdbx_description
1 polymer ?
#
loop_
_entity_poly.entity_id
_entity_poly.type
_entity_poly.pdbx_seq_one_letter_code
_entity_poly.pdbx_strand_id
1 'polypeptide(L)'
;MPAPQTHFRVAIGEYNGGVSYMAQSAKNITYQNIPKDLITLLGGVSHQNILDFSFGSSGRYYIKWKDPQGVVKQNVSQGLWQMIGQAPNTTLDRLSLGAGDSHWGVRVAGNDNVAFRRLGPTTMPQILAAELVHGLSNIQFVSLSVEGIYCYNNAGTTHTDALPLQLRTKIQLAVQQRRTITNVVLSPNSTTTWVIMYSDGKYDGMLPSNLANDLDAHAQPQNSLLLPSAPQANVTSPTIRTLSTGSTEFIELRSLFLSGWLHPHKSVPAIVNICAIDLPQSLLRPYQAYRLQLEQQLGQQQLNERKTFHGTPRRCCIGDPTHNAQLCSDTDCNLCWIIRTSFRLDRAGTAPGRNFMRFGRGLYTTSVSSKLVAWYSIPGSAYRFFKGRRLQYLPKTVQFAL
;
A
#
# COMPACT_ATOMS: atom_id res chain seq x y z
N MET A 1 -12.92 -4.20 -1.24
CA MET A 1 -11.50 -4.55 -1.52
C MET A 1 -10.82 -3.35 -2.15
N PRO A 2 -9.70 -2.83 -1.60
CA PRO A 2 -8.95 -1.78 -2.28
C PRO A 2 -8.41 -2.30 -3.62
N ALA A 3 -8.26 -1.41 -4.61
CA ALA A 3 -7.58 -1.74 -5.86
C ALA A 3 -6.20 -2.36 -5.55
N PRO A 4 -5.71 -3.29 -6.38
CA PRO A 4 -4.38 -3.87 -6.19
C PRO A 4 -3.35 -2.76 -6.00
N GLN A 5 -2.49 -2.92 -4.99
CA GLN A 5 -1.34 -2.03 -4.83
C GLN A 5 -0.32 -2.36 -5.91
N THR A 6 -0.52 -1.81 -7.10
CA THR A 6 0.35 -1.98 -8.26
C THR A 6 1.07 -0.68 -8.57
N HIS A 7 2.25 -0.78 -9.17
CA HIS A 7 3.00 0.39 -9.65
C HIS A 7 2.30 1.08 -10.82
N PHE A 8 1.55 0.34 -11.62
CA PHE A 8 0.71 0.88 -12.67
C PHE A 8 -0.53 -0.01 -12.79
N ARG A 9 -1.56 0.46 -13.46
CA ARG A 9 -2.76 -0.35 -13.75
C ARG A 9 -2.90 -0.50 -15.25
N VAL A 10 -3.45 -1.63 -15.65
CA VAL A 10 -3.76 -1.93 -17.04
C VAL A 10 -5.07 -2.71 -17.11
N ALA A 11 -5.85 -2.45 -18.14
CA ALA A 11 -7.00 -3.25 -18.54
C ALA A 11 -6.88 -3.53 -20.03
N ILE A 12 -7.21 -4.76 -20.42
CA ILE A 12 -7.22 -5.22 -21.80
C ILE A 12 -8.65 -5.65 -22.11
N GLY A 13 -9.15 -5.21 -23.27
CA GLY A 13 -10.49 -5.44 -23.77
C GLY A 13 -10.50 -5.66 -25.27
N GLU A 14 -11.68 -5.59 -25.85
CA GLU A 14 -11.86 -5.52 -27.29
C GLU A 14 -12.95 -4.51 -27.62
N TYR A 15 -12.75 -3.80 -28.73
CA TYR A 15 -13.73 -2.87 -29.27
C TYR A 15 -13.53 -2.79 -30.79
N ASN A 16 -14.62 -2.79 -31.56
CA ASN A 16 -14.60 -2.75 -33.03
C ASN A 16 -13.69 -3.83 -33.67
N GLY A 17 -13.64 -5.03 -33.10
CA GLY A 17 -12.83 -6.14 -33.60
C GLY A 17 -11.33 -6.04 -33.30
N GLY A 18 -10.89 -4.99 -32.60
CA GLY A 18 -9.49 -4.76 -32.24
C GLY A 18 -9.23 -4.80 -30.74
N VAL A 19 -7.98 -5.02 -30.35
CA VAL A 19 -7.57 -4.91 -28.94
C VAL A 19 -7.86 -3.50 -28.44
N SER A 20 -8.53 -3.41 -27.29
CA SER A 20 -8.79 -2.18 -26.56
C SER A 20 -7.97 -2.20 -25.28
N TYR A 21 -7.37 -1.09 -24.88
CA TYR A 21 -6.67 -1.05 -23.59
C TYR A 21 -6.61 0.34 -22.98
N MET A 22 -6.34 0.36 -21.69
CA MET A 22 -5.99 1.55 -20.93
C MET A 22 -4.90 1.21 -19.93
N ALA A 23 -3.90 2.08 -19.82
CA ALA A 23 -2.83 1.99 -18.85
C ALA A 23 -2.75 3.29 -18.03
N GLN A 24 -2.63 3.16 -16.72
CA GLN A 24 -2.58 4.28 -15.78
C GLN A 24 -1.31 4.19 -14.94
N SER A 25 -0.56 5.29 -14.87
CA SER A 25 0.56 5.50 -13.95
C SER A 25 0.30 6.75 -13.11
N ALA A 26 1.18 7.08 -12.16
CA ALA A 26 1.10 8.35 -11.44
C ALA A 26 1.33 9.57 -12.36
N LYS A 27 2.08 9.38 -13.45
CA LYS A 27 2.44 10.45 -14.37
C LYS A 27 1.32 10.78 -15.35
N ASN A 28 0.68 9.76 -15.92
CA ASN A 28 -0.29 9.92 -17.01
C ASN A 28 -1.19 8.69 -17.18
N ILE A 29 -2.08 8.78 -18.16
CA ILE A 29 -2.90 7.69 -18.68
C ILE A 29 -2.68 7.58 -20.19
N THR A 30 -2.64 6.35 -20.72
CA THR A 30 -2.69 6.07 -22.16
C THR A 30 -3.82 5.07 -22.42
N TYR A 31 -4.42 5.16 -23.61
CA TYR A 31 -5.46 4.25 -24.03
C TYR A 31 -5.49 4.16 -25.54
N GLN A 32 -5.96 3.02 -26.05
CA GLN A 32 -6.15 2.80 -27.49
C GLN A 32 -7.44 2.04 -27.73
N ASN A 33 -8.12 2.43 -28.82
CA ASN A 33 -9.30 1.73 -29.32
C ASN A 33 -10.37 1.53 -28.22
N ILE A 34 -10.71 2.60 -27.50
CA ILE A 34 -11.76 2.59 -26.47
C ILE A 34 -13.05 3.28 -26.96
N PRO A 35 -14.22 2.97 -26.38
CA PRO A 35 -15.49 3.63 -26.72
C PRO A 35 -15.44 5.17 -26.61
N LYS A 36 -16.19 5.84 -27.50
CA LYS A 36 -16.22 7.32 -27.58
C LYS A 36 -16.75 7.98 -26.31
N ASP A 37 -17.76 7.39 -25.68
CA ASP A 37 -18.33 7.85 -24.43
C ASP A 37 -17.31 7.75 -23.28
N LEU A 38 -16.49 6.69 -23.24
CA LEU A 38 -15.39 6.59 -22.28
C LEU A 38 -14.31 7.67 -22.53
N ILE A 39 -13.98 7.96 -23.80
CA ILE A 39 -13.04 9.05 -24.14
C ILE A 39 -13.56 10.39 -23.61
N THR A 40 -14.83 10.70 -23.86
CA THR A 40 -15.48 11.93 -23.37
C THR A 40 -15.42 12.01 -21.85
N LEU A 41 -15.71 10.90 -21.15
CA LEU A 41 -15.62 10.83 -19.70
C LEU A 41 -14.19 11.08 -19.20
N LEU A 42 -13.19 10.44 -19.80
CA LEU A 42 -11.79 10.62 -19.41
C LEU A 42 -11.29 12.05 -19.61
N GLY A 43 -11.82 12.78 -20.60
CA GLY A 43 -11.51 14.20 -20.80
C GLY A 43 -11.88 15.11 -19.62
N GLY A 44 -12.82 14.69 -18.77
CA GLY A 44 -13.25 15.41 -17.56
C GLY A 44 -12.66 14.87 -16.25
N VAL A 45 -11.82 13.82 -16.30
CA VAL A 45 -11.32 13.12 -15.11
C VAL A 45 -9.80 13.20 -15.04
N SER A 46 -9.28 13.77 -13.95
CA SER A 46 -7.85 13.71 -13.67
C SER A 46 -7.39 12.26 -13.57
N HIS A 47 -6.32 11.88 -14.27
CA HIS A 47 -5.79 10.51 -14.23
C HIS A 47 -5.37 10.09 -12.82
N GLN A 48 -4.98 11.05 -11.96
CA GLN A 48 -4.65 10.76 -10.55
C GLN A 48 -5.87 10.37 -9.72
N ASN A 49 -7.08 10.75 -10.18
CA ASN A 49 -8.33 10.46 -9.48
C ASN A 49 -8.95 9.14 -9.92
N ILE A 50 -8.43 8.47 -10.95
CA ILE A 50 -8.92 7.15 -11.38
C ILE A 50 -8.51 6.10 -10.34
N LEU A 51 -9.51 5.42 -9.79
CA LEU A 51 -9.37 4.46 -8.70
C LEU A 51 -9.31 3.02 -9.18
N ASP A 52 -10.11 2.68 -10.19
CA ASP A 52 -10.17 1.34 -10.78
C ASP A 52 -10.80 1.39 -12.17
N PHE A 53 -10.50 0.39 -13.00
CA PHE A 53 -11.12 0.21 -14.31
C PHE A 53 -10.95 -1.21 -14.82
N SER A 54 -11.90 -1.66 -15.64
CA SER A 54 -11.86 -2.98 -16.30
C SER A 54 -12.51 -2.89 -17.66
N PHE A 55 -11.95 -3.59 -18.65
CA PHE A 55 -12.52 -3.70 -19.99
C PHE A 55 -12.94 -5.15 -20.25
N GLY A 56 -14.02 -5.31 -21.01
CA GLY A 56 -14.52 -6.60 -21.49
C GLY A 56 -14.50 -6.65 -23.02
N SER A 57 -15.25 -7.61 -23.58
CA SER A 57 -15.50 -7.65 -25.03
C SER A 57 -16.48 -6.58 -25.48
N SER A 58 -16.44 -6.24 -26.77
CA SER A 58 -17.44 -5.42 -27.46
C SER A 58 -17.61 -4.00 -26.88
N GLY A 59 -16.50 -3.40 -26.43
CA GLY A 59 -16.48 -2.04 -25.88
C GLY A 59 -17.05 -1.94 -24.47
N ARG A 60 -17.29 -3.04 -23.77
CA ARG A 60 -17.76 -2.97 -22.39
C ARG A 60 -16.66 -2.47 -21.48
N TYR A 61 -17.01 -1.54 -20.60
CA TYR A 61 -16.06 -0.98 -19.64
C TYR A 61 -16.73 -0.71 -18.29
N TYR A 62 -15.88 -0.66 -17.27
CA TYR A 62 -16.14 -0.13 -15.96
C TYR A 62 -15.02 0.84 -15.60
N ILE A 63 -15.38 1.97 -14.99
CA ILE A 63 -14.41 2.92 -14.46
C ILE A 63 -14.93 3.52 -13.16
N LYS A 64 -14.03 3.70 -12.19
CA LYS A 64 -14.28 4.30 -10.88
C LYS A 64 -13.27 5.41 -10.64
N TRP A 65 -13.72 6.58 -10.20
CA TRP A 65 -12.86 7.75 -9.98
C TRP A 65 -13.35 8.62 -8.83
N LYS A 66 -12.55 9.61 -8.44
CA LYS A 66 -12.97 10.71 -7.55
C LYS A 66 -13.25 11.98 -8.36
N ASP A 67 -14.40 12.60 -8.12
CA ASP A 67 -14.68 13.93 -8.67
C ASP A 67 -13.85 15.01 -7.95
N PRO A 68 -13.87 16.28 -8.40
CA PRO A 68 -13.12 17.37 -7.77
C PRO A 68 -13.45 17.60 -6.29
N GLN A 69 -14.63 17.18 -5.84
CA GLN A 69 -15.08 17.25 -4.45
C GLN A 69 -14.61 16.03 -3.62
N GLY A 70 -13.89 15.09 -4.24
CA GLY A 70 -13.40 13.87 -3.62
C GLY A 70 -14.45 12.77 -3.49
N VAL A 71 -15.65 12.97 -4.05
CA VAL A 71 -16.73 11.99 -4.03
C VAL A 71 -16.43 10.90 -5.05
N VAL A 72 -16.56 9.65 -4.63
CA VAL A 72 -16.34 8.50 -5.50
C VAL A 72 -17.50 8.38 -6.48
N LYS A 73 -17.17 8.38 -7.77
CA LYS A 73 -18.07 8.16 -8.89
C LYS A 73 -17.67 6.90 -9.63
N GLN A 74 -18.60 6.35 -10.40
CA GLN A 74 -18.36 5.21 -11.26
C GLN A 74 -19.25 5.31 -12.49
N ASN A 75 -18.81 4.67 -13.57
CA ASN A 75 -19.57 4.55 -14.80
C ASN A 75 -19.29 3.19 -15.45
N VAL A 76 -20.23 2.75 -16.26
CA VAL A 76 -20.13 1.55 -17.07
C VAL A 76 -20.65 1.83 -18.47
N SER A 77 -20.27 1.01 -19.45
CA SER A 77 -20.86 1.07 -20.79
C SER A 77 -22.38 0.90 -20.77
N GLN A 78 -23.08 1.47 -21.76
CA GLN A 78 -24.54 1.38 -21.87
C GLN A 78 -25.04 -0.07 -21.76
N GLY A 79 -26.12 -0.28 -21.00
CA GLY A 79 -26.74 -1.58 -20.78
C GLY A 79 -26.04 -2.48 -19.75
N LEU A 80 -24.78 -2.19 -19.37
CA LEU A 80 -24.02 -3.08 -18.49
C LEU A 80 -24.64 -3.22 -17.09
N TRP A 81 -25.25 -2.16 -16.54
CA TRP A 81 -25.98 -2.23 -15.26
C TRP A 81 -27.07 -3.31 -15.25
N GLN A 82 -27.88 -3.34 -16.31
CA GLN A 82 -28.94 -4.32 -16.48
C GLN A 82 -28.36 -5.73 -16.64
N MET A 83 -27.29 -5.87 -17.43
CA MET A 83 -26.61 -7.15 -17.63
C MET A 83 -26.04 -7.73 -16.32
N ILE A 84 -25.47 -6.89 -15.46
CA ILE A 84 -24.94 -7.34 -14.16
C ILE A 84 -26.01 -7.45 -13.07
N GLY A 85 -27.28 -7.13 -13.40
CA GLY A 85 -28.40 -7.17 -12.47
C GLY A 85 -28.23 -6.23 -11.28
N GLN A 86 -27.61 -5.06 -11.48
CA GLN A 86 -27.42 -4.05 -10.44
C GLN A 86 -28.10 -2.74 -10.85
N ALA A 87 -28.61 -2.01 -9.85
CA ALA A 87 -29.16 -0.68 -10.09
C ALA A 87 -28.02 0.34 -10.38
N PRO A 88 -28.21 1.36 -11.23
CA PRO A 88 -27.17 2.33 -11.58
C PRO A 88 -26.55 3.09 -10.39
N ASN A 89 -27.27 3.20 -9.28
CA ASN A 89 -26.81 3.82 -8.03
C ASN A 89 -26.05 2.86 -7.10
N THR A 90 -25.92 1.58 -7.46
CA THR A 90 -25.24 0.57 -6.64
C THR A 90 -23.75 0.83 -6.64
N THR A 91 -23.16 1.21 -5.50
CA THR A 91 -21.71 1.42 -5.43
C THR A 91 -20.97 0.09 -5.53
N LEU A 92 -20.16 -0.06 -6.58
CA LEU A 92 -19.32 -1.24 -6.76
C LEU A 92 -17.95 -0.98 -6.14
N ASP A 93 -17.47 -1.94 -5.37
CA ASP A 93 -16.08 -1.96 -4.91
C ASP A 93 -15.15 -2.20 -6.09
N ARG A 94 -15.50 -3.21 -6.90
CA ARG A 94 -14.74 -3.68 -8.07
C ARG A 94 -15.66 -4.39 -9.05
N LEU A 95 -15.32 -4.30 -10.34
CA LEU A 95 -15.94 -5.05 -11.42
C LEU A 95 -14.84 -5.53 -12.38
N SER A 96 -14.70 -6.84 -12.52
CA SER A 96 -13.86 -7.48 -13.55
C SER A 96 -14.74 -7.96 -14.69
N LEU A 97 -14.38 -7.63 -15.93
CA LEU A 97 -15.11 -8.01 -17.14
C LEU A 97 -14.30 -9.06 -17.93
N GLY A 98 -14.99 -10.02 -18.55
CA GLY A 98 -14.40 -11.08 -19.38
C GLY A 98 -15.07 -11.17 -20.76
N ALA A 99 -15.00 -12.35 -21.37
CA ALA A 99 -15.54 -12.62 -22.71
C ALA A 99 -17.08 -12.65 -22.74
N GLY A 100 -17.71 -11.87 -23.61
CA GLY A 100 -19.17 -11.90 -23.81
C GLY A 100 -20.01 -11.53 -22.58
N ASP A 101 -21.33 -11.50 -22.75
CA ASP A 101 -22.28 -10.87 -21.80
C ASP A 101 -22.40 -11.60 -20.46
N SER A 102 -21.93 -12.84 -20.43
CA SER A 102 -22.04 -13.68 -19.26
C SER A 102 -20.79 -13.74 -18.43
N HIS A 103 -19.66 -13.09 -18.75
CA HIS A 103 -18.43 -13.21 -17.95
C HIS A 103 -18.07 -11.92 -17.22
N TRP A 104 -18.40 -11.83 -15.93
CA TRP A 104 -18.03 -10.71 -15.08
C TRP A 104 -18.00 -11.10 -13.59
N GLY A 105 -17.24 -10.36 -12.79
CA GLY A 105 -17.19 -10.52 -11.34
C GLY A 105 -17.43 -9.18 -10.64
N VAL A 106 -18.38 -9.13 -9.70
CA VAL A 106 -18.74 -7.90 -8.95
C VAL A 106 -18.51 -8.10 -7.46
N ARG A 107 -18.00 -7.05 -6.79
CA ARG A 107 -18.16 -6.87 -5.34
C ARG A 107 -18.93 -5.58 -5.07
N VAL A 108 -20.02 -5.67 -4.30
CA VAL A 108 -20.82 -4.51 -3.89
C VAL A 108 -20.28 -3.96 -2.57
N ALA A 109 -20.18 -2.63 -2.45
CA ALA A 109 -19.70 -1.98 -1.23
C ALA A 109 -20.68 -2.20 -0.06
N GLY A 110 -20.15 -2.44 1.15
CA GLY A 110 -20.94 -2.51 2.39
C GLY A 110 -21.74 -3.80 2.60
N ASN A 111 -21.56 -4.83 1.78
CA ASN A 111 -22.18 -6.13 1.96
C ASN A 111 -21.09 -7.20 2.11
N ASP A 112 -20.95 -7.77 3.31
CA ASP A 112 -19.92 -8.77 3.61
C ASP A 112 -20.18 -10.12 2.90
N ASN A 113 -21.39 -10.31 2.38
CA ASN A 113 -21.71 -11.41 1.46
C ASN A 113 -21.20 -11.05 0.05
N VAL A 114 -19.94 -11.39 -0.18
CA VAL A 114 -19.20 -11.23 -1.43
C VAL A 114 -19.77 -12.20 -2.48
N ALA A 115 -20.87 -11.82 -3.14
CA ALA A 115 -21.38 -12.59 -4.27
C ALA A 115 -20.71 -12.09 -5.56
N PHE A 116 -19.54 -12.64 -5.90
CA PHE A 116 -19.13 -12.67 -7.31
C PHE A 116 -20.18 -13.52 -8.03
N ARG A 117 -21.07 -12.88 -8.77
CA ARG A 117 -22.10 -13.57 -9.53
C ARG A 117 -21.56 -14.02 -10.88
N ARG A 118 -22.15 -15.11 -11.35
CA ARG A 118 -21.88 -15.83 -12.59
C ARG A 118 -21.84 -14.92 -13.83
N LEU A 119 -20.95 -15.09 -14.83
CA LEU A 119 -19.95 -16.11 -15.27
C LEU A 119 -20.45 -17.40 -15.97
N GLY A 120 -21.08 -17.30 -17.17
CA GLY A 120 -21.13 -18.27 -18.30
C GLY A 120 -21.68 -19.72 -18.13
N PRO A 121 -22.22 -20.40 -19.18
CA PRO A 121 -23.30 -21.39 -19.03
C PRO A 121 -23.02 -22.80 -18.47
N THR A 122 -21.80 -23.35 -18.36
CA THR A 122 -21.72 -24.76 -17.87
C THR A 122 -20.44 -25.25 -17.17
N THR A 123 -19.31 -24.54 -17.17
CA THR A 123 -18.04 -25.16 -16.70
C THR A 123 -17.11 -24.27 -15.87
N MET A 124 -17.45 -23.01 -15.58
CA MET A 124 -16.71 -22.31 -14.52
C MET A 124 -17.11 -22.95 -13.18
N PRO A 125 -16.17 -23.51 -12.40
CA PRO A 125 -16.52 -24.63 -11.54
C PRO A 125 -17.31 -24.13 -10.34
N GLN A 126 -18.19 -24.98 -9.84
CA GLN A 126 -18.75 -24.91 -8.49
C GLN A 126 -17.71 -24.53 -7.42
N ILE A 127 -16.41 -24.72 -7.69
CA ILE A 127 -15.25 -24.27 -6.90
C ILE A 127 -15.24 -22.76 -6.67
N LEU A 128 -15.31 -21.91 -7.71
CA LEU A 128 -15.35 -20.46 -7.50
C LEU A 128 -16.62 -20.14 -6.70
N ALA A 129 -17.78 -20.61 -7.14
CA ALA A 129 -19.05 -20.34 -6.43
C ALA A 129 -19.03 -20.81 -4.96
N ALA A 130 -18.43 -21.95 -4.63
CA ALA A 130 -18.33 -22.49 -3.27
C ALA A 130 -17.26 -21.78 -2.43
N GLU A 131 -16.09 -21.47 -3.00
CA GLU A 131 -15.06 -20.68 -2.33
C GLU A 131 -15.53 -19.24 -2.08
N LEU A 132 -16.26 -18.64 -3.03
CA LEU A 132 -16.80 -17.27 -2.96
C LEU A 132 -17.86 -17.12 -1.86
N VAL A 133 -18.58 -18.19 -1.52
CA VAL A 133 -19.60 -18.18 -0.47
C VAL A 133 -19.02 -18.22 0.96
N HIS A 134 -17.77 -18.68 1.15
CA HIS A 134 -17.27 -19.00 2.50
C HIS A 134 -15.97 -18.32 2.97
N GLY A 135 -15.31 -17.43 2.20
CA GLY A 135 -14.06 -16.86 2.74
C GLY A 135 -13.29 -15.81 1.94
N LEU A 136 -13.93 -15.10 1.00
CA LEU A 136 -13.19 -14.28 0.03
C LEU A 136 -13.12 -12.78 0.34
N SER A 137 -13.08 -12.42 1.62
CA SER A 137 -12.73 -11.06 2.03
C SER A 137 -11.37 -10.60 1.48
N ASN A 138 -10.49 -11.56 1.12
CA ASN A 138 -9.09 -11.37 0.80
C ASN A 138 -8.72 -11.55 -0.68
N ILE A 139 -9.70 -11.53 -1.60
CA ILE A 139 -9.36 -11.51 -3.02
C ILE A 139 -8.59 -10.23 -3.36
N GLN A 140 -7.39 -10.35 -3.92
CA GLN A 140 -6.62 -9.17 -4.35
C GLN A 140 -6.93 -8.76 -5.78
N PHE A 141 -7.17 -9.74 -6.67
CA PHE A 141 -7.60 -9.50 -8.04
C PHE A 141 -8.32 -10.71 -8.61
N VAL A 142 -9.12 -10.47 -9.66
CA VAL A 142 -9.75 -11.48 -10.52
C VAL A 142 -9.62 -11.00 -11.96
N SER A 143 -9.20 -11.88 -12.85
CA SER A 143 -9.15 -11.66 -14.29
C SER A 143 -9.77 -12.82 -15.03
N LEU A 144 -10.48 -12.49 -16.11
CA LEU A 144 -11.39 -13.36 -16.83
C LEU A 144 -11.06 -13.25 -18.32
N SER A 145 -11.03 -14.39 -19.02
CA SER A 145 -10.72 -14.44 -20.44
C SER A 145 -11.78 -15.24 -21.21
N VAL A 146 -11.49 -15.59 -22.46
CA VAL A 146 -12.31 -16.50 -23.28
C VAL A 146 -12.30 -17.92 -22.71
N GLU A 147 -13.26 -18.73 -23.13
CA GLU A 147 -13.26 -20.19 -22.90
C GLU A 147 -13.22 -20.61 -21.42
N GLY A 148 -13.71 -19.75 -20.53
CA GLY A 148 -13.72 -20.03 -19.09
C GLY A 148 -12.34 -19.95 -18.44
N ILE A 149 -11.33 -19.36 -19.10
CA ILE A 149 -10.00 -19.15 -18.52
C ILE A 149 -10.08 -18.02 -17.47
N TYR A 150 -9.50 -18.25 -16.30
CA TYR A 150 -9.46 -17.26 -15.23
C TYR A 150 -8.20 -17.33 -14.37
N CYS A 151 -7.93 -16.21 -13.70
CA CYS A 151 -6.87 -16.08 -12.71
C CYS A 151 -7.35 -15.18 -11.58
N TYR A 152 -7.19 -15.61 -10.33
CA TYR A 152 -7.45 -14.75 -9.18
C TYR A 152 -6.37 -14.93 -8.12
N ASN A 153 -6.27 -13.96 -7.22
CA ASN A 153 -5.41 -14.08 -6.05
C ASN A 153 -6.25 -14.00 -4.80
N ASN A 154 -6.06 -14.97 -3.90
CA ASN A 154 -6.69 -15.01 -2.59
C ASN A 154 -5.60 -15.08 -1.52
N ALA A 155 -5.55 -14.06 -0.66
CA ALA A 155 -4.59 -14.00 0.45
C ALA A 155 -3.12 -14.25 0.04
N GLY A 156 -2.72 -13.78 -1.16
CA GLY A 156 -1.36 -13.93 -1.68
C GLY A 156 -1.13 -15.22 -2.48
N THR A 157 -2.07 -16.17 -2.49
CA THR A 157 -2.01 -17.36 -3.35
C THR A 157 -2.71 -17.09 -4.66
N THR A 158 -2.03 -17.33 -5.78
CA THR A 158 -2.60 -17.18 -7.13
C THR A 158 -3.21 -18.50 -7.57
N HIS A 159 -4.52 -18.46 -7.85
CA HIS A 159 -5.32 -19.57 -8.32
C HIS A 159 -5.62 -19.39 -9.81
N THR A 160 -5.52 -20.48 -10.57
CA THR A 160 -5.58 -20.44 -12.03
C THR A 160 -6.32 -21.65 -12.56
N ASP A 161 -7.12 -21.48 -13.60
CA ASP A 161 -7.67 -22.60 -14.35
C ASP A 161 -7.61 -22.35 -15.86
N ALA A 162 -7.41 -23.43 -16.62
CA ALA A 162 -7.29 -23.46 -18.07
C ALA A 162 -6.27 -22.45 -18.67
N LEU A 163 -5.32 -21.92 -17.88
CA LEU A 163 -4.37 -20.93 -18.39
C LEU A 163 -3.49 -21.52 -19.51
N PRO A 164 -3.19 -20.73 -20.55
CA PRO A 164 -2.20 -21.07 -21.57
C PRO A 164 -0.87 -21.47 -20.96
N LEU A 165 -0.19 -22.46 -21.57
CA LEU A 165 1.05 -23.03 -21.04
C LEU A 165 2.12 -21.96 -20.74
N GLN A 166 2.28 -20.97 -21.62
CA GLN A 166 3.25 -19.89 -21.43
C GLN A 166 2.96 -19.05 -20.18
N LEU A 167 1.70 -18.64 -19.99
CA LEU A 167 1.28 -17.87 -18.82
C LEU A 167 1.45 -18.69 -17.53
N ARG A 168 1.02 -19.96 -17.54
CA ARG A 168 1.18 -20.88 -16.41
C ARG A 168 2.65 -21.02 -16.00
N THR A 169 3.53 -21.20 -16.98
CA THR A 169 4.98 -21.32 -16.76
C THR A 169 5.54 -20.05 -16.11
N LYS A 170 5.11 -18.87 -16.57
CA LYS A 170 5.55 -17.59 -15.98
C LYS A 170 5.07 -17.40 -14.54
N ILE A 171 3.82 -17.77 -14.24
CA ILE A 171 3.30 -17.74 -12.86
C ILE A 171 4.09 -18.70 -11.96
N GLN A 172 4.34 -19.94 -12.40
CA GLN A 172 5.15 -20.91 -11.65
C GLN A 172 6.57 -20.40 -11.40
N LEU A 173 7.21 -19.82 -12.42
CA LEU A 173 8.54 -19.23 -12.29
C LEU A 173 8.55 -18.07 -11.30
N ALA A 174 7.55 -17.19 -11.34
CA ALA A 174 7.42 -16.09 -10.37
C ALA A 174 7.31 -16.62 -8.93
N VAL A 175 6.52 -17.68 -8.71
CA VAL A 175 6.41 -18.34 -7.40
C VAL A 175 7.75 -18.94 -6.96
N GLN A 176 8.45 -19.66 -7.84
CA GLN A 176 9.79 -20.22 -7.56
C GLN A 176 10.80 -19.12 -7.20
N GLN A 177 10.74 -17.98 -7.89
CA GLN A 177 11.58 -16.80 -7.64
C GLN A 177 11.10 -15.96 -6.45
N ARG A 178 10.03 -16.38 -5.75
CA ARG A 178 9.41 -15.63 -4.64
C ARG A 178 9.01 -14.20 -5.02
N ARG A 179 8.65 -13.97 -6.28
CA ARG A 179 8.12 -12.69 -6.75
C ARG A 179 6.64 -12.59 -6.36
N THR A 180 6.26 -11.47 -5.76
CA THR A 180 4.85 -11.24 -5.41
C THR A 180 4.11 -10.74 -6.64
N ILE A 181 3.16 -11.52 -7.12
CA ILE A 181 2.24 -11.13 -8.20
C ILE A 181 1.20 -10.19 -7.61
N THR A 182 1.10 -8.97 -8.13
CA THR A 182 0.14 -7.96 -7.69
C THR A 182 -1.11 -7.94 -8.55
N ASN A 183 -1.02 -8.36 -9.81
CA ASN A 183 -2.16 -8.49 -10.69
C ASN A 183 -1.85 -9.42 -11.87
N VAL A 184 -2.88 -10.02 -12.45
CA VAL A 184 -2.84 -10.66 -13.76
C VAL A 184 -3.99 -10.09 -14.58
N VAL A 185 -3.73 -9.69 -15.82
CA VAL A 185 -4.75 -9.15 -16.72
C VAL A 185 -4.76 -10.00 -17.98
N LEU A 186 -5.89 -10.62 -18.25
CA LEU A 186 -6.15 -11.46 -19.40
C LEU A 186 -6.98 -10.68 -20.42
N SER A 187 -6.75 -10.90 -21.71
CA SER A 187 -7.63 -10.38 -22.76
C SER A 187 -8.95 -11.15 -22.77
N PRO A 188 -10.11 -10.48 -22.87
CA PRO A 188 -11.40 -11.14 -22.94
C PRO A 188 -11.66 -11.79 -24.30
N ASN A 189 -10.81 -11.57 -25.32
CA ASN A 189 -11.01 -12.12 -26.67
C ASN A 189 -9.78 -12.90 -27.19
N SER A 190 -8.74 -13.07 -26.38
CA SER A 190 -7.51 -13.75 -26.78
C SER A 190 -6.87 -14.50 -25.63
N THR A 191 -6.55 -15.77 -25.87
CA THR A 191 -5.74 -16.60 -24.96
C THR A 191 -4.25 -16.25 -25.02
N THR A 192 -3.83 -15.51 -26.03
CA THR A 192 -2.43 -15.14 -26.28
C THR A 192 -2.12 -13.69 -25.92
N THR A 193 -3.06 -12.98 -25.29
CA THR A 193 -2.84 -11.60 -24.83
C THR A 193 -3.07 -11.49 -23.34
N TRP A 194 -1.99 -11.27 -22.59
CA TRP A 194 -2.03 -11.22 -21.13
C TRP A 194 -0.82 -10.47 -20.56
N VAL A 195 -0.94 -10.00 -19.32
CA VAL A 195 0.14 -9.38 -18.54
C VAL A 195 0.08 -9.81 -17.07
N ILE A 196 1.25 -10.09 -16.49
CA ILE A 196 1.49 -10.33 -15.06
C ILE A 196 2.23 -9.12 -14.52
N MET A 197 1.68 -8.48 -13.49
CA MET A 197 2.31 -7.38 -12.78
C MET A 197 2.86 -7.85 -11.44
N TYR A 198 4.02 -7.33 -11.05
CA TYR A 198 4.71 -7.72 -9.83
C TYR A 198 4.82 -6.55 -8.84
N SER A 199 5.12 -6.87 -7.58
CA SER A 199 5.29 -5.87 -6.51
C SER A 199 6.55 -5.01 -6.67
N ASP A 200 7.50 -5.44 -7.48
CA ASP A 200 8.74 -4.71 -7.80
C ASP A 200 8.57 -3.70 -8.95
N GLY A 201 7.37 -3.60 -9.52
CA GLY A 201 7.04 -2.68 -10.62
C GLY A 201 7.36 -3.23 -12.01
N LYS A 202 8.03 -4.38 -12.09
CA LYS A 202 8.24 -5.08 -13.36
C LYS A 202 6.94 -5.77 -13.78
N TYR A 203 6.93 -6.22 -15.02
CA TYR A 203 5.87 -7.07 -15.56
C TYR A 203 6.43 -8.10 -16.55
N ASP A 204 5.66 -9.16 -16.79
CA ASP A 204 5.84 -10.09 -17.91
C ASP A 204 4.54 -10.09 -18.73
N GLY A 205 4.59 -10.24 -20.04
CA GLY A 205 3.38 -10.26 -20.84
C GLY A 205 3.59 -10.85 -22.22
N MET A 206 2.49 -11.31 -22.83
CA MET A 206 2.39 -11.58 -24.25
C MET A 206 1.44 -10.51 -24.81
N LEU A 207 2.00 -9.47 -25.43
CA LEU A 207 1.28 -8.24 -25.77
C LEU A 207 1.55 -7.84 -27.22
N PRO A 208 0.57 -7.25 -27.92
CA PRO A 208 0.82 -6.51 -29.16
C PRO A 208 1.90 -5.44 -28.96
N SER A 209 2.75 -5.21 -29.95
CA SER A 209 3.93 -4.34 -29.83
C SER A 209 3.60 -2.91 -29.40
N ASN A 210 2.49 -2.35 -29.88
CA ASN A 210 1.98 -1.05 -29.47
C ASN A 210 1.65 -0.99 -27.97
N LEU A 211 0.97 -2.02 -27.45
CA LEU A 211 0.64 -2.11 -26.03
C LEU A 211 1.89 -2.33 -25.17
N ALA A 212 2.84 -3.15 -25.63
CA ALA A 212 4.10 -3.36 -24.93
C ALA A 212 4.89 -2.05 -24.77
N ASN A 213 5.03 -1.27 -25.85
CA ASN A 213 5.73 0.01 -25.82
C ASN A 213 5.10 1.01 -24.85
N ASP A 214 3.77 1.09 -24.84
CA ASP A 214 3.06 1.96 -23.89
C ASP A 214 3.26 1.48 -22.45
N LEU A 215 3.16 0.17 -22.19
CA LEU A 215 3.34 -0.36 -20.84
C LEU A 215 4.76 -0.18 -20.31
N ASP A 216 5.78 -0.25 -21.17
CA ASP A 216 7.17 0.02 -20.76
C ASP A 216 7.34 1.46 -20.23
N ALA A 217 6.65 2.44 -20.82
CA ALA A 217 6.66 3.80 -20.31
C ALA A 217 5.95 3.92 -18.95
N HIS A 218 4.86 3.19 -18.74
CA HIS A 218 4.08 3.21 -17.50
C HIS A 218 4.72 2.42 -16.35
N ALA A 219 5.43 1.34 -16.65
CA ALA A 219 6.07 0.46 -15.68
C ALA A 219 7.33 1.04 -15.03
N GLN A 220 7.79 2.22 -15.49
CA GLN A 220 8.97 2.86 -14.94
C GLN A 220 8.77 3.23 -13.46
N PRO A 221 9.75 2.97 -12.56
CA PRO A 221 9.61 3.22 -11.13
C PRO A 221 9.19 4.66 -10.76
N GLN A 222 9.68 5.66 -11.49
CA GLN A 222 9.32 7.07 -11.30
C GLN A 222 7.86 7.39 -11.61
N ASN A 223 7.16 6.51 -12.33
CA ASN A 223 5.76 6.65 -12.69
C ASN A 223 4.84 5.84 -11.76
N SER A 224 5.37 5.25 -10.68
CA SER A 224 4.58 4.37 -9.82
C SER A 224 3.38 5.04 -9.14
N LEU A 225 2.20 4.43 -9.26
CA LEU A 225 0.98 4.74 -8.50
C LEU A 225 1.13 4.49 -7.00
N LEU A 226 2.10 3.66 -6.61
CA LEU A 226 2.52 3.56 -5.22
C LEU A 226 3.34 4.81 -4.95
N LEU A 227 2.64 5.89 -4.59
CA LEU A 227 3.24 7.18 -4.25
C LEU A 227 4.58 6.97 -3.56
N PRO A 228 5.66 7.63 -4.02
CA PRO A 228 6.90 7.60 -3.27
C PRO A 228 6.61 8.27 -1.93
N SER A 229 6.47 7.48 -0.86
CA SER A 229 7.34 7.81 0.25
C SER A 229 8.73 7.80 -0.34
N ALA A 230 9.31 9.00 -0.47
CA ALA A 230 10.62 9.33 -1.03
C ALA A 230 11.55 8.13 -1.23
N PRO A 231 12.28 8.05 -2.36
CA PRO A 231 13.04 6.87 -2.78
C PRO A 231 13.83 6.30 -1.60
N GLN A 232 13.24 5.33 -0.91
CA GLN A 232 14.01 4.53 0.01
C GLN A 232 14.75 3.60 -0.92
N ALA A 233 16.07 3.81 -1.01
CA ALA A 233 16.98 2.78 -1.46
C ALA A 233 16.54 1.43 -0.87
N ASN A 234 16.91 0.31 -1.48
CA ASN A 234 16.76 -1.01 -0.87
C ASN A 234 17.63 -1.08 0.39
N VAL A 235 17.24 -0.35 1.42
CA VAL A 235 17.83 -0.27 2.73
C VAL A 235 17.46 -1.61 3.34
N THR A 236 18.43 -2.51 3.38
CA THR A 236 18.28 -3.84 4.00
C THR A 236 18.36 -3.74 5.53
N SER A 237 18.89 -2.63 6.05
CA SER A 237 19.10 -2.36 7.47
C SER A 237 18.83 -0.88 7.78
N PRO A 238 18.18 -0.52 8.90
CA PRO A 238 17.87 0.87 9.22
C PRO A 238 19.08 1.82 9.10
N THR A 239 18.87 2.99 8.52
CA THR A 239 19.88 4.05 8.44
C THR A 239 19.47 5.26 9.26
N ILE A 240 20.44 5.97 9.82
CA ILE A 240 20.25 7.21 10.55
C ILE A 240 20.85 8.35 9.73
N ARG A 241 20.09 9.43 9.56
CA ARG A 241 20.54 10.65 8.88
C ARG A 241 20.26 11.86 9.75
N THR A 242 21.27 12.66 10.03
CA THR A 242 21.08 13.93 10.75
C THR A 242 20.34 14.93 9.86
N LEU A 243 19.35 15.61 10.43
CA LEU A 243 18.59 16.66 9.76
C LEU A 243 19.33 17.98 9.90
N SER A 244 19.40 18.73 8.80
CA SER A 244 19.97 20.08 8.81
C SER A 244 19.10 21.00 9.68
N THR A 245 19.72 21.84 10.51
CA THR A 245 19.05 22.78 11.41
C THR A 245 18.10 23.76 10.70
N GLY A 246 18.38 24.06 9.42
CA GLY A 246 17.53 24.90 8.58
C GLY A 246 16.43 24.15 7.80
N SER A 247 16.37 22.82 7.89
CA SER A 247 15.34 22.05 7.19
C SER A 247 13.97 22.20 7.84
N THR A 248 12.91 22.21 7.02
CA THR A 248 11.51 22.28 7.50
C THR A 248 11.21 21.18 8.52
N GLU A 249 11.70 19.96 8.26
CA GLU A 249 11.53 18.80 9.13
C GLU A 249 12.17 19.02 10.52
N PHE A 250 13.39 19.57 10.56
CA PHE A 250 14.05 19.93 11.82
C PHE A 250 13.26 20.99 12.59
N ILE A 251 12.84 22.06 11.92
CA ILE A 251 12.12 23.18 12.53
C ILE A 251 10.80 22.71 13.14
N GLU A 252 10.03 21.89 12.41
CA GLU A 252 8.78 21.32 12.90
C GLU A 252 8.97 20.47 14.16
N LEU A 253 9.97 19.60 14.16
CA LEU A 253 10.23 18.70 15.29
C LEU A 253 10.77 19.42 16.51
N ARG A 254 11.65 20.40 16.30
CA ARG A 254 12.11 21.29 17.34
C ARG A 254 10.93 22.03 17.97
N SER A 255 10.05 22.59 17.16
CA SER A 255 8.84 23.28 17.64
C SER A 255 7.93 22.33 18.42
N LEU A 256 7.71 21.11 17.92
CA LEU A 256 6.91 20.10 18.60
C LEU A 256 7.52 19.71 19.97
N PHE A 257 8.85 19.58 20.05
CA PHE A 257 9.54 19.26 21.30
C PHE A 257 9.43 20.40 22.31
N LEU A 258 9.70 21.63 21.88
CA LEU A 258 9.68 22.82 22.75
C LEU A 258 8.27 23.14 23.23
N SER A 259 7.26 23.07 22.35
CA SER A 259 5.85 23.25 22.74
C SER A 259 5.33 22.15 23.67
N GLY A 260 5.85 20.93 23.55
CA GLY A 260 5.58 19.83 24.47
C GLY A 260 6.24 19.97 25.85
N TRP A 261 7.06 21.00 26.08
CA TRP A 261 7.81 21.17 27.32
C TRP A 261 6.98 21.84 28.42
N LEU A 262 6.02 21.10 28.98
CA LEU A 262 4.99 21.68 29.87
C LEU A 262 5.29 21.69 31.39
N HIS A 263 6.45 21.20 31.86
CA HIS A 263 6.74 21.15 33.31
C HIS A 263 7.62 22.36 33.71
N PRO A 264 7.07 23.40 34.37
CA PRO A 264 7.76 24.68 34.57
C PRO A 264 8.98 24.59 35.50
N HIS A 265 9.00 23.62 36.41
CA HIS A 265 10.12 23.36 37.31
C HIS A 265 11.31 22.63 36.64
N LYS A 266 11.22 22.33 35.34
CA LYS A 266 12.30 21.68 34.58
C LYS A 266 12.87 22.66 33.56
N SER A 267 14.18 22.90 33.63
CA SER A 267 14.90 23.66 32.60
C SER A 267 14.73 22.99 31.23
N VAL A 268 14.39 23.78 30.21
CA VAL A 268 14.31 23.31 28.82
C VAL A 268 15.72 22.91 28.35
N PRO A 269 15.95 21.68 27.85
CA PRO A 269 17.25 21.24 27.39
C PRO A 269 17.58 21.88 26.04
N ALA A 270 18.86 22.13 25.82
CA ALA A 270 19.36 22.47 24.49
C ALA A 270 19.23 21.25 23.58
N ILE A 271 18.67 21.47 22.38
CA ILE A 271 18.61 20.44 21.33
C ILE A 271 19.92 20.51 20.55
N VAL A 272 20.71 19.46 20.62
CA VAL A 272 21.99 19.25 19.96
C VAL A 272 21.79 18.76 18.53
N ASN A 273 20.91 17.78 18.31
CA ASN A 273 20.79 17.11 17.02
C ASN A 273 19.38 16.54 16.82
N ILE A 274 18.89 16.51 15.59
CA ILE A 274 17.63 15.85 15.22
C ILE A 274 17.99 14.92 14.08
N CYS A 275 17.74 13.62 14.21
CA CYS A 275 18.00 12.67 13.12
C CYS A 275 16.68 12.10 12.57
N ALA A 276 16.70 11.59 11.34
CA ALA A 276 15.68 10.72 10.80
C ALA A 276 16.20 9.27 10.80
N ILE A 277 15.34 8.31 11.13
CA ILE A 277 15.58 6.89 10.86
C ILE A 277 14.77 6.51 9.63
N ASP A 278 15.50 6.06 8.63
CA ASP A 278 14.93 5.39 7.47
C ASP A 278 14.90 3.88 7.77
N LEU A 279 13.70 3.35 7.93
CA LEU A 279 13.48 1.94 8.22
C LEU A 279 13.34 1.14 6.92
N PRO A 280 13.88 -0.10 6.86
CA PRO A 280 13.64 -1.01 5.75
C PRO A 280 12.15 -1.36 5.64
N GLN A 281 11.69 -1.69 4.43
CA GLN A 281 10.29 -2.04 4.21
C GLN A 281 9.82 -3.26 5.00
N SER A 282 10.72 -4.18 5.34
CA SER A 282 10.41 -5.31 6.22
C SER A 282 9.93 -4.89 7.61
N LEU A 283 10.48 -3.79 8.16
CA LEU A 283 10.05 -3.23 9.44
C LEU A 283 8.88 -2.26 9.31
N LEU A 284 8.70 -1.66 8.12
CA LEU A 284 7.60 -0.73 7.86
C LEU A 284 6.28 -1.44 7.54
N ARG A 285 6.32 -2.61 6.89
CA ARG A 285 5.12 -3.30 6.36
C ARG A 285 4.04 -3.59 7.41
N PRO A 286 4.35 -4.10 8.62
CA PRO A 286 3.32 -4.35 9.63
C PRO A 286 2.52 -3.10 9.99
N TYR A 287 3.17 -1.92 9.99
CA TYR A 287 2.47 -0.65 10.15
C TYR A 287 1.39 -0.43 9.13
N GLN A 288 1.81 -0.59 7.87
CA GLN A 288 1.15 0.01 6.74
C GLN A 288 -0.10 -0.82 6.51
N ALA A 289 0.04 -2.13 6.68
CA ALA A 289 -1.07 -3.06 6.79
C ALA A 289 -2.05 -2.65 7.90
N TYR A 290 -1.58 -2.43 9.14
CA TYR A 290 -2.47 -2.11 10.26
C TYR A 290 -3.15 -0.75 10.12
N ARG A 291 -2.41 0.28 9.72
CA ARG A 291 -2.95 1.62 9.45
C ARG A 291 -3.99 1.57 8.33
N LEU A 292 -3.70 0.86 7.24
CA LEU A 292 -4.64 0.70 6.14
C LEU A 292 -5.90 -0.06 6.58
N GLN A 293 -5.76 -1.08 7.43
CA GLN A 293 -6.89 -1.78 8.02
C GLN A 293 -7.76 -0.82 8.87
N LEU A 294 -7.16 0.02 9.71
CA LEU A 294 -7.89 1.03 10.48
C LEU A 294 -8.54 2.09 9.59
N GLU A 295 -7.87 2.53 8.52
CA GLU A 295 -8.43 3.43 7.50
C GLU A 295 -9.66 2.83 6.83
N GLN A 296 -9.65 1.54 6.57
CA GLN A 296 -10.81 0.84 6.00
C GLN A 296 -11.95 0.67 7.01
N GLN A 297 -11.63 0.41 8.28
CA GLN A 297 -12.63 0.16 9.33
C GLN A 297 -13.30 1.43 9.85
N LEU A 298 -12.51 2.49 10.05
CA LEU A 298 -12.95 3.72 10.73
C LEU A 298 -13.13 4.89 9.76
N GLY A 299 -12.58 4.79 8.54
CA GLY A 299 -12.45 5.92 7.63
C GLY A 299 -11.29 6.85 8.00
N GLN A 300 -10.74 7.54 7.00
CA GLN A 300 -9.52 8.35 7.15
C GLN A 300 -9.64 9.46 8.21
N GLN A 301 -10.81 10.08 8.33
CA GLN A 301 -11.04 11.19 9.27
C GLN A 301 -11.07 10.75 10.74
N GLN A 302 -11.29 9.45 11.00
CA GLN A 302 -11.38 8.91 12.36
C GLN A 302 -10.06 8.30 12.85
N LEU A 303 -8.99 8.29 12.05
CA LEU A 303 -7.70 7.81 12.54
C LEU A 303 -7.09 8.76 13.55
N ASN A 304 -6.83 8.21 14.72
CA ASN A 304 -6.13 8.90 15.79
C ASN A 304 -4.61 8.72 15.68
N GLU A 305 -4.04 9.01 14.51
CA GLU A 305 -2.60 8.91 14.26
C GLU A 305 -1.87 10.20 14.70
N ARG A 306 -1.04 10.14 15.76
CA ARG A 306 -0.40 11.30 16.40
C ARG A 306 1.11 11.18 16.51
N LYS A 307 1.85 12.28 16.32
CA LYS A 307 3.24 12.39 16.78
C LYS A 307 3.27 12.51 18.32
N THR A 308 4.13 11.73 18.96
CA THR A 308 4.29 11.54 20.40
C THR A 308 5.76 11.30 20.70
N PHE A 309 6.16 11.27 21.96
CA PHE A 309 7.53 11.03 22.37
C PHE A 309 7.68 9.73 23.18
N HIS A 310 8.81 9.07 23.02
CA HIS A 310 9.24 7.92 23.80
C HIS A 310 10.68 8.13 24.28
N GLY A 311 10.88 8.03 25.60
CA GLY A 311 12.20 8.09 26.22
C GLY A 311 12.76 6.67 26.33
N THR A 312 14.01 6.47 25.92
CA THR A 312 14.67 5.17 26.03
C THR A 312 16.14 5.37 26.40
N PRO A 313 16.72 4.52 27.26
CA PRO A 313 18.14 4.59 27.54
C PRO A 313 18.97 4.20 26.30
N ARG A 314 20.17 4.77 26.22
CA ARG A 314 21.18 4.41 25.22
C ARG A 314 22.50 4.08 25.91
N ARG A 315 23.26 3.15 25.34
CA ARG A 315 24.61 2.75 25.80
C ARG A 315 25.71 3.12 24.79
N CYS A 316 25.38 3.97 23.82
CA CYS A 316 26.28 4.37 22.74
C CYS A 316 26.15 5.86 22.44
N CYS A 317 27.09 6.39 21.65
CA CYS A 317 27.17 7.80 21.28
C CYS A 317 26.34 8.18 20.04
N ILE A 318 25.38 7.34 19.60
CA ILE A 318 24.54 7.65 18.44
C ILE A 318 23.85 8.99 18.65
N GLY A 319 24.04 9.87 17.66
CA GLY A 319 23.46 11.20 17.62
C GLY A 319 24.30 12.29 18.31
N ASP A 320 25.42 11.94 18.91
CA ASP A 320 26.39 12.92 19.41
C ASP A 320 27.06 13.64 18.22
N PRO A 321 27.41 14.94 18.32
CA PRO A 321 27.93 15.73 17.21
C PRO A 321 29.14 15.16 16.47
N THR A 322 29.98 14.40 17.17
CA THR A 322 31.26 13.87 16.68
C THR A 322 31.23 12.39 16.31
N HIS A 323 30.10 11.70 16.49
CA HIS A 323 30.02 10.26 16.34
C HIS A 323 29.23 9.85 15.09
N ASN A 324 29.61 8.70 14.53
CA ASN A 324 28.98 8.18 13.33
C ASN A 324 27.54 7.72 13.61
N ALA A 325 26.75 7.68 12.54
CA ALA A 325 25.35 7.24 12.53
C ALA A 325 25.18 5.70 12.64
N GLN A 326 26.21 4.97 13.08
CA GLN A 326 26.20 3.51 13.09
C GLN A 326 25.58 2.95 14.38
N LEU A 327 24.77 1.90 14.21
CA LEU A 327 24.14 1.19 15.33
C LEU A 327 25.18 0.33 16.06
N CYS A 328 25.40 0.53 17.38
CA CYS A 328 26.31 -0.32 18.16
C CYS A 328 25.77 -1.75 18.32
N SER A 329 26.63 -2.76 18.39
CA SER A 329 26.24 -4.18 18.57
C SER A 329 25.79 -4.54 19.98
N ASP A 330 25.85 -3.61 20.94
CA ASP A 330 25.44 -3.83 22.33
C ASP A 330 23.93 -4.18 22.41
N THR A 331 23.65 -5.39 22.89
CA THR A 331 22.29 -5.93 23.07
C THR A 331 21.49 -5.22 24.14
N ASP A 332 22.15 -4.52 25.06
CA ASP A 332 21.53 -3.73 26.12
C ASP A 332 21.32 -2.27 25.71
N CYS A 333 21.79 -1.87 24.52
CA CYS A 333 21.47 -0.56 23.96
C CYS A 333 20.04 -0.56 23.41
N ASN A 334 19.07 -0.26 24.29
CA ASN A 334 17.65 -0.21 23.94
C ASN A 334 17.35 0.68 22.73
N LEU A 335 18.06 1.81 22.61
CA LEU A 335 17.99 2.64 21.41
C LEU A 335 18.30 1.84 20.14
N CYS A 336 19.52 1.33 19.98
CA CYS A 336 19.92 0.58 18.78
C CYS A 336 18.98 -0.59 18.50
N TRP A 337 18.54 -1.28 19.54
CA TRP A 337 17.57 -2.38 19.44
C TRP A 337 16.25 -1.92 18.83
N ILE A 338 15.66 -0.87 19.39
CA ILE A 338 14.43 -0.24 18.88
C ILE A 338 14.58 0.19 17.42
N ILE A 339 15.76 0.67 17.01
CA ILE A 339 16.02 1.05 15.61
C ILE A 339 16.05 -0.20 14.72
N ARG A 340 16.78 -1.25 15.11
CA ARG A 340 16.94 -2.49 14.34
C ARG A 340 15.68 -3.30 14.17
N THR A 341 14.84 -3.36 15.18
CA THR A 341 13.75 -4.36 15.24
C THR A 341 12.39 -3.74 15.44
N SER A 342 12.29 -2.41 15.45
CA SER A 342 11.13 -1.70 15.94
C SER A 342 10.89 -1.91 17.45
N PHE A 343 9.80 -1.37 17.98
CA PHE A 343 9.45 -1.55 19.39
C PHE A 343 8.90 -2.96 19.64
N ARG A 344 9.31 -3.59 20.76
CA ARG A 344 8.78 -4.89 21.20
C ARG A 344 8.14 -4.80 22.58
N LEU A 345 7.00 -5.46 22.74
CA LEU A 345 6.24 -5.51 23.99
C LEU A 345 6.94 -6.34 25.08
N ASP A 346 7.70 -7.36 24.70
CA ASP A 346 8.46 -8.18 25.65
C ASP A 346 9.56 -7.39 26.38
N ARG A 347 10.09 -6.34 25.74
CA ARG A 347 11.03 -5.38 26.32
C ARG A 347 10.36 -4.25 27.11
N ALA A 348 9.04 -4.10 27.06
CA ALA A 348 8.34 -3.07 27.83
C ALA A 348 8.48 -3.31 29.34
N GLY A 349 8.82 -2.26 30.10
CA GLY A 349 8.98 -2.34 31.56
C GLY A 349 10.29 -2.97 32.05
N THR A 350 11.21 -3.32 31.16
CA THR A 350 12.50 -3.98 31.51
C THR A 350 13.60 -3.00 31.94
N ALA A 351 13.34 -1.68 31.90
CA ALA A 351 14.31 -0.69 32.35
C ALA A 351 14.53 -0.83 33.87
N PRO A 352 15.79 -0.83 34.36
CA PRO A 352 16.09 -0.90 35.78
C PRO A 352 15.29 0.14 36.58
N GLY A 353 14.79 -0.23 37.75
CA GLY A 353 14.02 0.66 38.64
C GLY A 353 12.62 1.03 38.15
N ARG A 354 12.06 0.34 37.13
CA ARG A 354 10.73 0.67 36.56
C ARG A 354 9.72 -0.48 36.63
N ASN A 355 9.54 -1.01 37.82
CA ASN A 355 8.49 -2.00 38.13
C ASN A 355 7.08 -1.36 38.19
N PHE A 356 6.98 -0.03 38.18
CA PHE A 356 5.72 0.68 38.26
C PHE A 356 5.03 0.80 36.88
N MET A 357 4.11 -0.11 36.61
CA MET A 357 3.30 -0.18 35.38
C MET A 357 1.87 0.31 35.64
N ARG A 358 1.68 1.62 35.82
CA ARG A 358 0.37 2.21 36.18
C ARG A 358 -0.78 1.84 35.23
N PHE A 359 -0.49 1.60 33.96
CA PHE A 359 -1.47 1.28 32.93
C PHE A 359 -1.23 -0.12 32.32
N GLY A 360 -0.61 -1.01 33.09
CA GLY A 360 -0.26 -2.36 32.65
C GLY A 360 1.01 -2.42 31.81
N ARG A 361 1.33 -3.62 31.33
CA ARG A 361 2.52 -3.88 30.53
C ARG A 361 2.31 -3.35 29.12
N GLY A 362 3.07 -2.31 28.74
CA GLY A 362 2.92 -1.69 27.43
C GLY A 362 4.02 -0.69 27.08
N LEU A 363 4.03 -0.28 25.81
CA LEU A 363 4.94 0.74 25.31
C LEU A 363 4.39 2.14 25.61
N TYR A 364 5.01 2.82 26.56
CA TYR A 364 4.58 4.15 26.99
C TYR A 364 5.09 5.26 26.07
N THR A 365 4.23 6.23 25.81
CA THR A 365 4.53 7.43 25.03
C THR A 365 3.78 8.62 25.58
N THR A 366 4.18 9.83 25.19
CA THR A 366 3.61 11.07 25.72
C THR A 366 3.62 12.16 24.66
N SER A 367 2.60 13.01 24.57
CA SER A 367 2.69 14.27 23.81
C SER A 367 3.51 15.34 24.53
N VAL A 368 3.79 15.13 25.82
CA VAL A 368 4.50 16.07 26.70
C VAL A 368 5.98 15.66 26.79
N SER A 369 6.86 16.37 26.10
CA SER A 369 8.30 16.08 25.99
C SER A 369 9.03 16.19 27.34
N SER A 370 8.58 17.07 28.24
CA SER A 370 9.17 17.24 29.57
C SER A 370 8.94 16.05 30.53
N LYS A 371 8.12 15.05 30.16
CA LYS A 371 8.03 13.75 30.86
C LYS A 371 9.21 12.82 30.55
N LEU A 372 10.01 13.14 29.55
CA LEU A 372 11.15 12.34 29.11
C LEU A 372 12.44 12.63 29.89
N VAL A 373 12.45 13.60 30.79
CA VAL A 373 13.64 13.99 31.59
C VAL A 373 13.98 12.96 32.68
N ALA A 374 13.02 12.16 33.13
CA ALA A 374 13.22 11.17 34.18
C ALA A 374 14.03 9.92 33.73
N TRP A 375 14.62 9.93 32.54
CA TRP A 375 15.20 8.75 31.90
C TRP A 375 16.72 8.90 31.86
N TYR A 376 17.36 8.22 32.82
CA TYR A 376 18.76 7.90 33.08
C TYR A 376 19.89 8.61 32.28
N SER A 377 20.86 9.16 33.02
CA SER A 377 22.25 9.28 32.57
C SER A 377 22.86 7.87 32.61
N ILE A 378 23.56 7.47 31.55
CA ILE A 378 24.31 6.22 31.50
C ILE A 378 25.76 6.59 31.17
N PRO A 379 26.78 5.92 31.76
CA PRO A 379 28.17 6.12 31.37
C PRO A 379 28.35 5.89 29.87
N GLY A 380 28.86 6.91 29.16
CA GLY A 380 29.16 6.84 27.74
C GLY A 380 28.81 8.09 26.94
N SER A 381 27.85 8.92 27.38
CA SER A 381 27.63 10.24 26.75
C SER A 381 26.94 11.24 27.69
N ALA A 382 27.29 12.52 27.52
CA ALA A 382 26.68 13.64 28.25
C ALA A 382 25.28 14.01 27.76
N TYR A 383 24.85 13.50 26.59
CA TYR A 383 23.58 13.89 25.96
C TYR A 383 22.44 12.89 26.21
N ARG A 384 21.21 13.39 26.25
CA ARG A 384 19.99 12.60 26.42
C ARG A 384 19.35 12.30 25.06
N PHE A 385 18.58 11.22 24.98
CA PHE A 385 17.96 10.79 23.74
C PHE A 385 16.43 10.80 23.82
N PHE A 386 15.78 11.52 22.91
CA PHE A 386 14.32 11.55 22.81
C PHE A 386 13.83 11.08 21.43
N LYS A 387 13.00 10.04 21.43
CA LYS A 387 12.40 9.51 20.19
C LYS A 387 11.04 10.14 19.93
N GLY A 388 10.92 10.95 18.87
CA GLY A 388 9.62 11.30 18.28
C GLY A 388 9.02 10.09 17.57
N ARG A 389 7.72 9.85 17.75
CA ARG A 389 6.99 8.66 17.32
C ARG A 389 5.62 9.05 16.78
N ARG A 390 5.25 8.58 15.59
CA ARG A 390 3.84 8.54 15.17
C ARG A 390 3.16 7.29 15.77
N LEU A 391 2.14 7.46 16.62
CA LEU A 391 1.30 6.40 17.22
C LEU A 391 -0.07 6.43 16.52
N GLN A 392 -0.71 5.35 16.09
CA GLN A 392 -0.68 3.98 16.60
C GLN A 392 0.04 2.98 15.66
N TYR A 393 0.94 2.19 16.24
CA TYR A 393 1.63 1.00 15.72
C TYR A 393 2.47 1.07 14.42
N LEU A 394 3.37 2.09 14.28
CA LEU A 394 4.69 2.13 13.58
C LEU A 394 4.90 1.49 12.20
N PRO A 395 5.65 2.10 11.23
CA PRO A 395 6.04 3.51 10.93
C PRO A 395 5.92 3.99 9.43
N LYS A 396 5.94 5.32 9.23
CA LYS A 396 6.72 6.03 8.19
C LYS A 396 7.45 7.17 8.92
N THR A 397 8.75 7.28 8.69
CA THR A 397 9.72 8.25 9.23
C THR A 397 9.67 8.47 10.75
N VAL A 398 10.63 7.89 11.46
CA VAL A 398 10.87 8.23 12.87
C VAL A 398 11.87 9.37 12.90
N GLN A 399 11.55 10.46 13.60
CA GLN A 399 12.39 11.65 13.67
C GLN A 399 12.69 11.99 15.15
N PHE A 400 13.94 12.33 15.51
CA PHE A 400 14.41 12.51 16.90
C PHE A 400 14.64 13.96 17.27
N ALA A 401 14.67 14.26 18.56
CA ALA A 401 15.39 15.43 19.08
C ALA A 401 16.34 14.96 20.18
N LEU A 402 17.60 15.37 20.10
CA LEU A 402 18.69 15.13 21.05
C LEU A 402 18.97 16.43 21.75
#